data_AF-A0A1C6I407-F1
#
_entry.id   AF-A0A1C6I407-F1
#
_cell.length_a   1.000
_cell.length_b   1.000
_cell.length_c   1.000
_cell.angle_alpha   90.00
_cell.angle_beta   90.00
_cell.angle_gamma   90.00
#
_symmetry.space_group_name_H-M   'P 1'
#
loop_
_entity.id
_entity.type
_entity.pdbx_description
1 polymer ?
#
loop_
_entity_poly.entity_id
_entity_poly.type
_entity_poly.pdbx_seq_one_letter_code
_entity_poly.pdbx_strand_id
1 'polypeptide(L)'
;MKKRTRILAAVLAFSMMAMPVSAKEAAVIGDAASWKGQTEEGIQVAEDAVMPEFAAEDMEEVFETADLSSVGCSIEEWAVLYGTNKIRMINGLQPLSVTDKMQKAADVRAQEIQTFFDHTRPNGNDCFTALTEAGASYDVGGENIAAGYADAAEVLDGWWNSEGHRANMLDTDYNHLAVGYGYNENDPNHYYNYWVQMFIGSCTPTSISIEEENAYTYLLERGEDIDDLGLVLKVECKHGTSYMPVISEMCSAYDESKLNEEQTVTVTYGGKTTTFPIYVCEPMPFTDVNDTDWYFDYVANVYYNNIMTGLKPTVFGPADPLVRAQFAVILYRMSGEPAVTYTPKFPDVANEQWYTNAILWASDVGVVTGYSNTGLFGPADNITREQMAVMMYRYAQGLGYDVSEKADFSKFADASSVSSFAREAMQWAVGTGIITGKDNETRIDPQGNANRAECATIITRFLRKY
;
A
#
# COMPACT_ATOMS: atom_id res chain seq x y z
N MET A 1 10.59 4.49 3.22
CA MET A 1 10.03 4.33 1.86
C MET A 1 9.29 3.01 1.78
N LYS A 2 8.11 3.00 1.19
CA LYS A 2 7.26 1.82 0.93
C LYS A 2 6.73 1.94 -0.50
N LYS A 3 6.90 0.91 -1.30
CA LYS A 3 6.20 0.75 -2.57
C LYS A 3 4.93 -0.06 -2.30
N ARG A 4 3.82 0.36 -2.88
CA ARG A 4 2.64 -0.48 -2.96
C ARG A 4 2.65 -1.09 -4.35
N THR A 5 2.65 -2.41 -4.38
CA THR A 5 2.86 -3.19 -5.59
C THR A 5 1.51 -3.47 -6.24
N ARG A 6 1.43 -3.32 -7.57
CA ARG A 6 0.39 -3.95 -8.40
C ARG A 6 0.84 -5.39 -8.66
N ILE A 7 0.02 -6.43 -8.49
CA ILE A 7 0.41 -7.74 -9.04
C ILE A 7 0.10 -7.69 -10.53
N LEU A 8 1.07 -7.31 -11.36
CA LEU A 8 0.91 -7.41 -12.82
C LEU A 8 0.73 -8.88 -13.23
N ALA A 9 -0.50 -9.27 -13.58
CA ALA A 9 -0.73 -10.49 -14.33
C ALA A 9 -0.40 -10.21 -15.81
N ALA A 10 0.71 -10.75 -16.31
CA ALA A 10 0.99 -10.65 -17.74
C ALA A 10 -0.10 -11.40 -18.53
N VAL A 11 -0.81 -10.73 -19.47
CA VAL A 11 -1.11 -11.20 -20.86
C VAL A 11 -2.06 -10.25 -21.64
N LEU A 12 -1.71 -10.09 -22.93
CA LEU A 12 -2.46 -9.56 -24.09
C LEU A 12 -3.97 -9.26 -23.94
N ALA A 13 -4.32 -7.97 -23.94
CA ALA A 13 -5.67 -7.51 -24.22
C ALA A 13 -6.02 -7.69 -25.71
N PHE A 14 -7.07 -8.48 -25.98
CA PHE A 14 -7.83 -8.42 -27.23
C PHE A 14 -9.30 -8.19 -26.86
N SER A 15 -9.70 -6.93 -26.72
CA SER A 15 -11.11 -6.60 -26.53
C SER A 15 -11.83 -6.54 -27.88
N MET A 16 -12.65 -7.55 -28.15
CA MET A 16 -13.82 -7.39 -29.03
C MET A 16 -15.04 -7.35 -28.11
N MET A 17 -15.55 -6.15 -27.84
CA MET A 17 -16.80 -5.94 -27.10
C MET A 17 -17.96 -6.61 -27.85
N ALA A 18 -18.55 -7.62 -27.22
CA ALA A 18 -19.91 -8.07 -27.47
C ALA A 18 -20.59 -8.15 -26.10
N MET A 19 -21.77 -7.52 -25.96
CA MET A 19 -22.60 -7.73 -24.77
C MET A 19 -22.79 -9.23 -24.57
N PRO A 20 -22.53 -9.78 -23.36
CA PRO A 20 -22.81 -11.19 -23.11
C PRO A 20 -24.29 -11.45 -23.42
N VAL A 21 -24.57 -12.56 -24.12
CA VAL A 21 -25.87 -12.89 -24.72
C VAL A 21 -27.00 -13.02 -23.66
N SER A 22 -26.65 -12.95 -22.37
CA SER A 22 -27.55 -13.03 -21.23
C SER A 22 -27.18 -12.04 -20.11
N ALA A 23 -27.01 -10.73 -20.34
CA ALA A 23 -26.93 -9.75 -19.24
C ALA A 23 -28.32 -9.22 -18.85
N LYS A 24 -28.52 -8.81 -17.58
CA LYS A 24 -29.77 -8.19 -17.10
C LYS A 24 -29.48 -7.13 -16.05
N GLU A 25 -30.24 -6.02 -16.06
CA GLU A 25 -30.10 -4.93 -15.09
C GLU A 25 -31.46 -4.33 -14.71
N ALA A 26 -31.55 -3.70 -13.53
CA ALA A 26 -32.69 -2.88 -13.10
C ALA A 26 -32.26 -1.78 -12.10
N ALA A 27 -32.92 -0.61 -12.14
CA ALA A 27 -32.60 0.56 -11.32
C ALA A 27 -33.83 1.05 -10.55
N VAL A 28 -33.64 1.51 -9.30
CA VAL A 28 -34.67 2.16 -8.48
C VAL A 28 -34.10 3.39 -7.76
N ILE A 29 -34.94 4.42 -7.62
CA ILE A 29 -34.66 5.70 -6.95
C ILE A 29 -35.75 5.95 -5.90
N GLY A 30 -35.38 6.28 -4.67
CA GLY A 30 -36.34 6.36 -3.55
C GLY A 30 -36.07 7.49 -2.54
N ASP A 31 -37.16 8.08 -2.04
CA ASP A 31 -37.19 8.96 -0.87
C ASP A 31 -37.67 8.16 0.35
N ALA A 32 -36.98 8.24 1.49
CA ALA A 32 -37.21 7.37 2.65
C ALA A 32 -38.60 7.52 3.29
N ALA A 33 -39.40 8.52 2.89
CA ALA A 33 -40.71 8.80 3.47
C ALA A 33 -41.93 8.38 2.64
N SER A 34 -41.81 8.01 1.36
CA SER A 34 -42.94 7.46 0.61
C SER A 34 -42.53 6.80 -0.70
N TRP A 35 -42.78 5.50 -0.80
CA TRP A 35 -42.84 4.80 -2.08
C TRP A 35 -43.94 5.41 -2.95
N LYS A 36 -43.52 6.25 -3.89
CA LYS A 36 -44.20 6.46 -5.16
C LYS A 36 -43.12 6.28 -6.21
N GLY A 37 -43.03 5.08 -6.77
CA GLY A 37 -42.13 4.79 -7.88
C GLY A 37 -42.21 5.92 -8.90
N GLN A 38 -41.12 6.67 -9.04
CA GLN A 38 -40.94 7.55 -10.17
C GLN A 38 -40.37 6.67 -11.28
N THR A 39 -41.18 6.49 -12.32
CA THR A 39 -40.71 6.04 -13.64
C THR A 39 -39.71 7.05 -14.19
N GLU A 40 -38.83 6.60 -15.07
CA GLU A 40 -37.71 7.24 -15.82
C GLU A 40 -37.85 8.73 -16.23
N GLU A 41 -39.02 9.35 -16.15
CA GLU A 41 -39.24 10.75 -16.54
C GLU A 41 -38.94 11.72 -15.38
N GLY A 42 -37.74 12.29 -15.35
CA GLY A 42 -37.52 13.53 -14.58
C GLY A 42 -36.08 13.89 -14.19
N ILE A 43 -35.09 13.02 -14.40
CA ILE A 43 -33.73 13.30 -13.95
C ILE A 43 -32.96 13.98 -15.07
N GLN A 44 -32.67 15.27 -14.88
CA GLN A 44 -31.77 16.01 -15.76
C GLN A 44 -30.33 15.58 -15.46
N VAL A 45 -29.89 14.48 -16.07
CA VAL A 45 -28.46 14.19 -16.23
C VAL A 45 -27.91 15.19 -17.25
N ALA A 46 -26.74 15.79 -16.97
CA ALA A 46 -26.12 16.72 -17.90
C ALA A 46 -25.88 16.02 -19.26
N GLU A 47 -26.27 16.64 -20.38
CA GLU A 47 -26.11 16.06 -21.74
C GLU A 47 -24.64 15.79 -22.11
N ASP A 48 -23.69 16.34 -21.35
CA ASP A 48 -22.25 16.26 -21.53
C ASP A 48 -21.52 15.34 -20.53
N ALA A 49 -22.25 14.48 -19.80
CA ALA A 49 -21.64 13.57 -18.84
C ALA A 49 -20.66 12.57 -19.51
N VAL A 50 -19.52 12.29 -18.87
CA VAL A 50 -18.39 11.51 -19.42
C VAL A 50 -18.11 10.26 -18.59
N MET A 51 -17.87 9.12 -19.27
CA MET A 51 -17.35 7.89 -18.68
C MET A 51 -15.85 7.76 -19.02
N PRO A 52 -14.95 7.57 -18.05
CA PRO A 52 -13.54 7.36 -18.32
C PRO A 52 -13.27 5.91 -18.76
N GLU A 53 -12.35 5.69 -19.69
CA GLU A 53 -12.00 4.31 -20.08
C GLU A 53 -11.39 3.55 -18.90
N PHE A 54 -11.99 2.41 -18.56
CA PHE A 54 -11.49 1.48 -17.56
C PHE A 54 -11.03 0.17 -18.23
N ALA A 55 -9.90 -0.37 -17.79
CA ALA A 55 -9.57 -1.77 -17.99
C ALA A 55 -9.80 -2.52 -16.66
N ALA A 56 -10.47 -3.67 -16.70
CA ALA A 56 -10.81 -4.44 -15.50
C ALA A 56 -9.57 -4.81 -14.67
N GLU A 57 -8.52 -5.30 -15.35
CA GLU A 57 -7.24 -5.68 -14.75
C GLU A 57 -6.60 -4.49 -14.01
N ASP A 58 -6.62 -3.29 -14.63
CA ASP A 58 -6.04 -2.08 -14.02
C ASP A 58 -6.79 -1.65 -12.75
N MET A 59 -8.09 -1.95 -12.63
CA MET A 59 -8.88 -1.54 -11.47
C MET A 59 -8.67 -2.46 -10.26
N GLU A 60 -8.56 -3.77 -10.47
CA GLU A 60 -8.44 -4.73 -9.37
C GLU A 60 -6.99 -4.82 -8.86
N GLU A 61 -6.00 -4.77 -9.76
CA GLU A 61 -4.57 -4.84 -9.40
C GLU A 61 -4.11 -3.69 -8.48
N VAL A 62 -4.74 -2.52 -8.60
CA VAL A 62 -4.43 -1.35 -7.77
C VAL A 62 -4.73 -1.60 -6.27
N PHE A 63 -5.68 -2.48 -5.96
CA PHE A 63 -6.20 -2.64 -4.60
C PHE A 63 -5.90 -3.98 -3.94
N GLU A 64 -5.17 -4.88 -4.59
CA GLU A 64 -4.84 -6.20 -4.00
C GLU A 64 -4.08 -6.12 -2.66
N THR A 65 -3.39 -5.01 -2.41
CA THR A 65 -2.67 -4.78 -1.15
C THR A 65 -3.44 -3.92 -0.15
N ALA A 66 -4.66 -3.49 -0.48
CA ALA A 66 -5.49 -2.69 0.42
C ALA A 66 -6.05 -3.57 1.55
N ASP A 67 -5.85 -3.15 2.80
CA ASP A 67 -6.53 -3.76 3.94
C ASP A 67 -7.96 -3.24 4.02
N LEU A 68 -8.91 -4.02 3.51
CA LEU A 68 -10.34 -3.70 3.52
C LEU A 68 -11.10 -4.38 4.66
N SER A 69 -10.39 -5.01 5.61
CA SER A 69 -11.01 -5.78 6.69
C SER A 69 -11.91 -4.95 7.61
N SER A 70 -11.64 -3.64 7.70
CA SER A 70 -12.42 -2.69 8.50
C SER A 70 -13.83 -2.45 7.93
N VAL A 71 -14.00 -2.55 6.61
CA VAL A 71 -15.27 -2.33 5.91
C VAL A 71 -15.93 -3.64 5.45
N GLY A 72 -15.15 -4.68 5.19
CA GLY A 72 -15.63 -5.99 4.73
C GLY A 72 -15.86 -6.08 3.22
N CYS A 73 -15.28 -5.18 2.43
CA CYS A 73 -15.33 -5.23 0.97
C CYS A 73 -14.36 -6.28 0.42
N SER A 74 -14.79 -6.95 -0.64
CA SER A 74 -13.91 -7.62 -1.61
C SER A 74 -13.20 -6.61 -2.53
N ILE A 75 -12.22 -7.08 -3.31
CA ILE A 75 -11.48 -6.25 -4.26
C ILE A 75 -12.41 -5.80 -5.38
N GLU A 76 -13.27 -6.69 -5.86
CA GLU A 76 -14.27 -6.45 -6.91
C GLU A 76 -15.25 -5.33 -6.50
N GLU A 77 -15.76 -5.38 -5.27
CA GLU A 77 -16.65 -4.35 -4.72
C GLU A 77 -15.95 -3.00 -4.57
N TRP A 78 -14.68 -3.03 -4.13
CA TRP A 78 -13.87 -1.84 -3.96
C TRP A 78 -13.49 -1.20 -5.32
N ALA A 79 -13.23 -2.02 -6.33
CA ALA A 79 -13.00 -1.58 -7.71
C ALA A 79 -14.22 -0.86 -8.28
N VAL A 80 -15.43 -1.38 -8.08
CA VAL A 80 -16.67 -0.69 -8.51
C VAL A 80 -16.86 0.64 -7.78
N LEU A 81 -16.55 0.72 -6.47
CA LEU A 81 -16.58 1.98 -5.72
C LEU A 81 -15.58 2.98 -6.28
N TYR A 82 -14.35 2.54 -6.57
CA TYR A 82 -13.31 3.34 -7.21
C TYR A 82 -13.75 3.87 -8.57
N GLY A 83 -14.22 3.01 -9.48
CA GLY A 83 -14.66 3.41 -10.81
C GLY A 83 -15.87 4.35 -10.76
N THR A 84 -16.84 4.10 -9.87
CA THR A 84 -17.96 5.02 -9.66
C THR A 84 -17.47 6.39 -9.19
N ASN A 85 -16.46 6.44 -8.31
CA ASN A 85 -15.87 7.70 -7.85
C ASN A 85 -15.08 8.43 -8.94
N LYS A 86 -14.35 7.72 -9.81
CA LYS A 86 -13.69 8.32 -10.99
C LYS A 86 -14.71 8.92 -11.94
N ILE A 87 -15.81 8.20 -12.22
CA ILE A 87 -16.95 8.73 -13.00
C ILE A 87 -17.52 9.98 -12.33
N ARG A 88 -17.72 9.98 -11.02
CA ARG A 88 -18.26 11.15 -10.32
C ARG A 88 -17.31 12.35 -10.41
N MET A 89 -16.01 12.16 -10.18
CA MET A 89 -15.02 13.23 -10.20
C MET A 89 -14.84 13.86 -11.59
N ILE A 90 -14.78 13.06 -12.66
CA ILE A 90 -14.66 13.59 -14.03
C ILE A 90 -15.90 14.42 -14.43
N ASN A 91 -17.05 14.12 -13.83
CA ASN A 91 -18.30 14.87 -13.98
C ASN A 91 -18.48 16.00 -12.95
N GLY A 92 -17.43 16.34 -12.19
CA GLY A 92 -17.44 17.45 -11.22
C GLY A 92 -18.24 17.18 -9.94
N LEU A 93 -18.55 15.92 -9.65
CA LEU A 93 -19.27 15.48 -8.46
C LEU A 93 -18.31 15.01 -7.36
N GLN A 94 -18.79 15.00 -6.11
CA GLN A 94 -18.01 14.49 -4.98
C GLN A 94 -18.00 12.95 -4.98
N PRO A 95 -16.90 12.31 -4.55
CA PRO A 95 -16.82 10.87 -4.42
C PRO A 95 -17.68 10.38 -3.24
N LEU A 96 -18.06 9.10 -3.30
CA LEU A 96 -18.88 8.39 -2.33
C LEU A 96 -17.99 7.53 -1.44
N SER A 97 -18.38 7.38 -0.16
CA SER A 97 -17.72 6.47 0.79
C SER A 97 -18.61 5.32 1.21
N VAL A 98 -18.02 4.19 1.59
CA VAL A 98 -18.74 3.02 2.08
C VAL A 98 -18.63 2.93 3.61
N THR A 99 -19.70 2.48 4.28
CA THR A 99 -19.66 2.11 5.71
C THR A 99 -19.76 0.59 5.85
N ASP A 100 -19.22 0.02 6.93
CA ASP A 100 -19.32 -1.42 7.21
C ASP A 100 -20.78 -1.93 7.27
N LYS A 101 -21.69 -1.08 7.77
CA LYS A 101 -23.13 -1.38 7.84
C LYS A 101 -23.76 -1.44 6.46
N MET A 102 -23.43 -0.49 5.58
CA MET A 102 -23.96 -0.52 4.22
C MET A 102 -23.38 -1.69 3.43
N GLN A 103 -22.10 -2.00 3.63
CA GLN A 103 -21.46 -3.13 2.95
C GLN A 103 -22.19 -4.44 3.30
N LYS A 104 -22.45 -4.69 4.59
CA LYS A 104 -23.28 -5.85 5.02
C LYS A 104 -24.65 -5.91 4.35
N ALA A 105 -25.29 -4.76 4.10
CA ALA A 105 -26.57 -4.72 3.41
C ALA A 105 -26.42 -5.08 1.92
N ALA A 106 -25.39 -4.55 1.26
CA ALA A 106 -25.10 -4.85 -0.14
C ALA A 106 -24.74 -6.34 -0.34
N ASP A 107 -23.96 -6.94 0.57
CA ASP A 107 -23.64 -8.38 0.56
C ASP A 107 -24.92 -9.23 0.62
N VAL A 108 -25.84 -8.89 1.53
CA VAL A 108 -27.14 -9.58 1.65
C VAL A 108 -27.92 -9.44 0.36
N ARG A 109 -27.96 -8.23 -0.22
CA ARG A 109 -28.66 -7.97 -1.48
C ARG A 109 -28.07 -8.78 -2.64
N ALA A 110 -26.74 -8.86 -2.76
CA ALA A 110 -26.06 -9.64 -3.79
C ALA A 110 -26.42 -11.13 -3.72
N GLN A 111 -26.60 -11.68 -2.52
CA GLN A 111 -27.09 -13.07 -2.33
C GLN A 111 -28.58 -13.22 -2.65
N GLU A 112 -29.40 -12.24 -2.28
CA GLU A 112 -30.83 -12.28 -2.54
C GLU A 112 -31.15 -12.22 -4.05
N ILE A 113 -30.47 -11.37 -4.82
CA ILE A 113 -30.75 -11.22 -6.26
C ILE A 113 -30.33 -12.43 -7.11
N GLN A 114 -29.42 -13.27 -6.61
CA GLN A 114 -29.11 -14.57 -7.22
C GLN A 114 -30.31 -15.52 -7.19
N THR A 115 -31.16 -15.40 -6.17
CA THR A 115 -32.37 -16.23 -6.01
C THR A 115 -33.60 -15.57 -6.62
N PHE A 116 -33.69 -14.25 -6.54
CA PHE A 116 -34.81 -13.46 -7.01
C PHE A 116 -34.33 -12.09 -7.47
N PHE A 117 -34.03 -11.97 -8.78
CA PHE A 117 -33.54 -10.74 -9.39
C PHE A 117 -34.65 -9.69 -9.51
N ASP A 118 -34.87 -8.95 -8.43
CA ASP A 118 -35.86 -7.88 -8.27
C ASP A 118 -35.40 -6.90 -7.16
N HIS A 119 -35.93 -5.68 -7.19
CA HIS A 119 -35.76 -4.68 -6.12
C HIS A 119 -36.62 -5.01 -4.89
N THR A 120 -37.61 -5.87 -5.04
CA THR A 120 -38.31 -6.52 -3.94
C THR A 120 -37.48 -7.69 -3.45
N ARG A 121 -37.18 -7.73 -2.16
CA ARG A 121 -36.43 -8.82 -1.54
C ARG A 121 -37.24 -10.13 -1.57
N PRO A 122 -36.60 -11.31 -1.49
CA PRO A 122 -37.29 -12.60 -1.47
C PRO A 122 -38.34 -12.77 -0.36
N ASN A 123 -38.21 -12.00 0.72
CA ASN A 123 -39.17 -11.96 1.83
C ASN A 123 -40.39 -11.05 1.58
N GLY A 124 -40.47 -10.38 0.42
CA GLY A 124 -41.53 -9.47 0.02
C GLY A 124 -41.36 -8.03 0.50
N ASN A 125 -40.29 -7.71 1.24
CA ASN A 125 -39.97 -6.35 1.66
C ASN A 125 -39.20 -5.59 0.57
N ASP A 126 -39.17 -4.26 0.72
CA ASP A 126 -38.36 -3.36 -0.10
C ASP A 126 -36.85 -3.59 0.09
N CYS A 127 -36.02 -3.44 -0.96
CA CYS A 127 -34.57 -3.64 -0.92
C CYS A 127 -33.88 -2.82 0.18
N PHE A 128 -34.34 -1.60 0.46
CA PHE A 128 -33.72 -0.74 1.46
C PHE A 128 -33.96 -1.21 2.90
N THR A 129 -34.86 -2.18 3.11
CA THR A 129 -34.96 -2.84 4.42
C THR A 129 -33.67 -3.59 4.80
N ALA A 130 -32.84 -3.99 3.83
CA ALA A 130 -31.52 -4.55 4.09
C ALA A 130 -30.59 -3.53 4.79
N LEU A 131 -30.63 -2.25 4.38
CA LEU A 131 -29.89 -1.16 5.04
C LEU A 131 -30.38 -0.96 6.49
N THR A 132 -31.70 -0.99 6.68
CA THR A 132 -32.31 -0.86 8.02
C THR A 132 -31.91 -2.02 8.92
N GLU A 133 -31.93 -3.25 8.40
CA GLU A 133 -31.53 -4.47 9.12
C GLU A 133 -30.04 -4.47 9.49
N ALA A 134 -29.18 -3.90 8.64
CA ALA A 134 -27.76 -3.71 8.91
C ALA A 134 -27.47 -2.51 9.83
N GLY A 135 -28.50 -1.72 10.19
CA GLY A 135 -28.39 -0.56 11.08
C GLY A 135 -27.84 0.71 10.40
N ALA A 136 -27.87 0.78 9.08
CA ALA A 136 -27.55 1.98 8.32
C ALA A 136 -28.71 3.00 8.44
N SER A 137 -28.38 4.28 8.54
CA SER A 137 -29.35 5.39 8.62
C SER A 137 -29.17 6.28 7.40
N TYR A 138 -30.28 6.66 6.77
CA TYR A 138 -30.29 7.43 5.53
C TYR A 138 -31.60 8.20 5.37
N ASP A 139 -31.54 9.31 4.63
CA ASP A 139 -32.72 10.12 4.29
C ASP A 139 -33.19 9.85 2.84
N VAL A 140 -32.26 9.53 1.95
CA VAL A 140 -32.51 9.20 0.54
C VAL A 140 -31.70 7.96 0.17
N GLY A 141 -32.19 7.18 -0.79
CA GLY A 141 -31.47 6.00 -1.25
C GLY A 141 -31.83 5.55 -2.66
N GLY A 142 -30.88 4.85 -3.29
CA GLY A 142 -31.03 4.29 -4.63
C GLY A 142 -30.42 2.89 -4.70
N GLU A 143 -30.93 2.05 -5.60
CA GLU A 143 -30.37 0.73 -5.87
C GLU A 143 -30.18 0.52 -7.37
N ASN A 144 -28.99 0.08 -7.76
CA ASN A 144 -28.72 -0.50 -9.07
C ASN A 144 -28.45 -1.99 -8.88
N ILE A 145 -29.07 -2.85 -9.69
CA ILE A 145 -28.76 -4.29 -9.73
C ILE A 145 -28.40 -4.73 -11.15
N ALA A 146 -27.43 -5.62 -11.26
CA ALA A 146 -26.98 -6.19 -12.53
C ALA A 146 -26.62 -7.67 -12.38
N ALA A 147 -26.73 -8.44 -13.46
CA ALA A 147 -26.35 -9.84 -13.53
C ALA A 147 -25.75 -10.16 -14.91
N GLY A 148 -24.72 -11.01 -14.94
CA GLY A 148 -24.09 -11.48 -16.17
C GLY A 148 -22.85 -10.71 -16.63
N TYR A 149 -22.44 -9.67 -15.91
CA TYR A 149 -21.21 -8.91 -16.19
C TYR A 149 -20.02 -9.58 -15.51
N ALA A 150 -18.92 -9.75 -16.24
CA ALA A 150 -17.78 -10.55 -15.79
C ALA A 150 -17.04 -9.91 -14.60
N ASP A 151 -16.90 -8.58 -14.63
CA ASP A 151 -16.03 -7.81 -13.75
C ASP A 151 -16.56 -6.39 -13.48
N ALA A 152 -15.81 -5.64 -12.66
CA ALA A 152 -16.13 -4.28 -12.25
C ALA A 152 -16.22 -3.29 -13.42
N ALA A 153 -15.37 -3.42 -14.44
CA ALA A 153 -15.37 -2.50 -15.59
C ALA A 153 -16.59 -2.74 -16.48
N GLU A 154 -16.91 -4.00 -16.77
CA GLU A 154 -18.08 -4.36 -17.57
C GLU A 154 -19.39 -3.94 -16.90
N VAL A 155 -19.54 -4.12 -15.59
CA VAL A 155 -20.78 -3.73 -14.89
C VAL A 155 -20.93 -2.20 -14.80
N LEU A 156 -19.83 -1.46 -14.65
CA LEU A 156 -19.86 0.00 -14.68
C LEU A 156 -20.26 0.53 -16.06
N ASP A 157 -19.78 -0.07 -17.15
CA ASP A 157 -20.21 0.26 -18.51
C ASP A 157 -21.68 -0.06 -18.74
N GLY A 158 -22.15 -1.22 -18.24
CA GLY A 158 -23.56 -1.61 -18.25
C GLY A 158 -24.45 -0.55 -17.60
N TRP A 159 -24.19 -0.22 -16.33
CA TRP A 159 -24.91 0.82 -15.61
C TRP A 159 -24.77 2.20 -16.25
N TRP A 160 -23.60 2.56 -16.79
CA TRP A 160 -23.42 3.83 -17.48
C TRP A 160 -24.33 3.95 -18.71
N ASN A 161 -24.51 2.87 -19.47
CA ASN A 161 -25.31 2.86 -20.70
C ASN A 161 -26.83 2.81 -20.44
N SER A 162 -27.25 2.70 -19.19
CA SER A 162 -28.65 2.75 -18.77
C SER A 162 -28.99 4.07 -18.07
N GLU A 163 -30.04 4.76 -18.53
CA GLU A 163 -30.41 6.09 -18.03
C GLU A 163 -30.72 6.11 -16.52
N GLY A 164 -31.49 5.13 -16.03
CA GLY A 164 -31.86 5.06 -14.62
C GLY A 164 -30.67 4.73 -13.70
N HIS A 165 -29.79 3.83 -14.14
CA HIS A 165 -28.60 3.45 -13.36
C HIS A 165 -27.57 4.59 -13.34
N ARG A 166 -27.32 5.21 -14.50
CA ARG A 166 -26.46 6.39 -14.64
C ARG A 166 -26.97 7.56 -13.80
N ALA A 167 -28.28 7.78 -13.74
CA ALA A 167 -28.89 8.79 -12.88
C ALA A 167 -28.53 8.56 -11.40
N ASN A 168 -28.63 7.32 -10.90
CA ASN A 168 -28.22 6.99 -9.53
C ASN A 168 -26.72 7.27 -9.30
N MET A 169 -25.84 6.88 -10.22
CA MET A 169 -24.39 7.09 -10.10
C MET A 169 -24.01 8.58 -10.07
N LEU A 170 -24.81 9.45 -10.70
CA LEU A 170 -24.56 10.89 -10.82
C LEU A 170 -25.39 11.74 -9.85
N ASP A 171 -26.22 11.14 -9.01
CA ASP A 171 -27.07 11.88 -8.08
C ASP A 171 -26.22 12.62 -7.03
N THR A 172 -26.52 13.90 -6.81
CA THR A 172 -25.81 14.78 -5.89
C THR A 172 -26.24 14.60 -4.43
N ASP A 173 -27.41 14.00 -4.19
CA ASP A 173 -27.94 13.82 -2.84
C ASP A 173 -27.25 12.65 -2.12
N TYR A 174 -26.62 11.74 -2.86
CA TYR A 174 -25.84 10.63 -2.31
C TYR A 174 -24.44 11.05 -1.87
N ASN A 175 -23.99 10.49 -0.75
CA ASN A 175 -22.63 10.68 -0.21
C ASN A 175 -21.96 9.34 0.14
N HIS A 176 -22.73 8.26 0.08
CA HIS A 176 -22.25 6.91 0.33
C HIS A 176 -22.72 5.92 -0.73
N LEU A 177 -21.87 4.93 -0.98
CA LEU A 177 -22.10 3.82 -1.90
C LEU A 177 -21.56 2.54 -1.26
N ALA A 178 -22.38 1.49 -1.21
CA ALA A 178 -21.91 0.13 -0.95
C ALA A 178 -22.14 -0.71 -2.20
N VAL A 179 -21.20 -1.60 -2.49
CA VAL A 179 -21.26 -2.48 -3.65
C VAL A 179 -21.33 -3.90 -3.15
N GLY A 180 -22.28 -4.69 -3.62
CA GLY A 180 -22.36 -6.11 -3.31
C GLY A 180 -22.00 -6.93 -4.53
N TYR A 181 -21.15 -7.94 -4.37
CA TYR A 181 -20.79 -8.91 -5.39
C TYR A 181 -21.15 -10.34 -4.97
N GLY A 182 -21.70 -11.11 -5.92
CA GLY A 182 -22.07 -12.50 -5.71
C GLY A 182 -21.76 -13.37 -6.94
N TYR A 183 -21.04 -14.46 -6.72
CA TYR A 183 -20.73 -15.46 -7.75
C TYR A 183 -21.44 -16.79 -7.47
N ASN A 184 -22.11 -17.34 -8.49
CA ASN A 184 -22.75 -18.65 -8.46
C ASN A 184 -22.36 -19.50 -9.67
N GLU A 185 -21.39 -20.40 -9.49
CA GLU A 185 -20.93 -21.35 -10.51
C GLU A 185 -22.04 -22.25 -11.09
N ASN A 186 -23.11 -22.49 -10.33
CA ASN A 186 -24.20 -23.40 -10.69
C ASN A 186 -25.49 -22.65 -11.04
N ASP A 187 -25.38 -21.39 -11.46
CA ASP A 187 -26.53 -20.56 -11.79
C ASP A 187 -27.35 -21.15 -12.95
N PRO A 188 -28.62 -21.53 -12.73
CA PRO A 188 -29.46 -22.09 -13.79
C PRO A 188 -29.75 -21.12 -14.93
N ASN A 189 -29.63 -19.80 -14.68
CA ASN A 189 -29.82 -18.76 -15.68
C ASN A 189 -28.52 -18.40 -16.42
N HIS A 190 -27.38 -18.98 -16.00
CA HIS A 190 -26.05 -18.75 -16.57
C HIS A 190 -25.60 -17.27 -16.53
N TYR A 191 -26.06 -16.48 -15.55
CA TYR A 191 -25.52 -15.14 -15.28
C TYR A 191 -24.21 -15.21 -14.50
N TYR A 192 -24.12 -16.15 -13.54
CA TYR A 192 -22.98 -16.39 -12.64
C TYR A 192 -22.63 -15.24 -11.69
N ASN A 193 -22.38 -14.05 -12.22
CA ASN A 193 -22.04 -12.85 -11.48
C ASN A 193 -23.27 -11.96 -11.26
N TYR A 194 -23.40 -11.46 -10.03
CA TYR A 194 -24.50 -10.61 -9.59
C TYR A 194 -23.91 -9.42 -8.83
N TRP A 195 -24.39 -8.23 -9.17
CA TRP A 195 -23.85 -6.96 -8.71
C TRP A 195 -24.96 -6.07 -8.16
N VAL A 196 -24.65 -5.35 -7.09
CA VAL A 196 -25.55 -4.38 -6.46
C VAL A 196 -24.78 -3.10 -6.17
N GLN A 197 -25.34 -1.93 -6.49
CA GLN A 197 -24.96 -0.66 -5.85
C GLN A 197 -26.09 -0.21 -4.94
N MET A 198 -25.77 0.09 -3.69
CA MET A 198 -26.69 0.73 -2.74
C MET A 198 -26.17 2.13 -2.41
N PHE A 199 -26.94 3.14 -2.79
CA PHE A 199 -26.63 4.54 -2.55
C PHE A 199 -27.40 5.07 -1.35
N ILE A 200 -26.76 5.89 -0.51
CA ILE A 200 -27.46 6.68 0.50
C ILE A 200 -26.91 8.11 0.62
N GLY A 201 -27.76 9.03 1.08
CA GLY A 201 -27.43 10.44 1.33
C GLY A 201 -27.55 10.89 2.79
N SER A 202 -27.27 12.18 3.03
CA SER A 202 -27.34 12.96 4.28
C SER A 202 -26.12 13.01 5.23
N CYS A 203 -24.90 12.66 4.80
CA CYS A 203 -23.70 12.84 5.64
C CYS A 203 -22.82 14.02 5.24
N THR A 204 -22.21 14.66 6.26
CA THR A 204 -21.16 15.66 6.08
C THR A 204 -19.93 15.19 6.86
N PRO A 205 -18.76 15.07 6.21
CA PRO A 205 -17.52 14.69 6.88
C PRO A 205 -17.16 15.66 8.03
N THR A 206 -16.82 15.11 9.19
CA THR A 206 -16.25 15.87 10.31
C THR A 206 -14.73 15.93 10.23
N SER A 207 -14.09 14.84 9.82
CA SER A 207 -12.64 14.73 9.60
C SER A 207 -12.33 13.64 8.57
N ILE A 208 -11.13 13.69 7.99
CA ILE A 208 -10.59 12.66 7.11
C ILE A 208 -9.14 12.34 7.53
N SER A 209 -8.70 11.11 7.33
CA SER A 209 -7.31 10.67 7.52
C SER A 209 -6.98 9.52 6.59
N ILE A 210 -5.68 9.27 6.34
CA ILE A 210 -5.25 8.07 5.62
C ILE A 210 -5.23 6.91 6.62
N GLU A 211 -5.83 5.76 6.28
CA GLU A 211 -6.02 4.65 7.23
C GLU A 211 -4.69 4.09 7.76
N GLU A 212 -3.66 3.98 6.91
CA GLU A 212 -2.29 3.65 7.31
C GLU A 212 -1.47 4.91 7.64
N GLU A 213 -1.91 5.69 8.64
CA GLU A 213 -1.32 7.01 8.97
C GLU A 213 0.22 7.02 8.94
N ASN A 214 0.80 7.66 7.90
CA ASN A 214 2.13 8.25 7.81
C ASN A 214 3.33 7.44 8.36
N ALA A 215 3.21 6.11 8.48
CA ALA A 215 4.32 5.26 8.91
C ALA A 215 5.45 5.21 7.87
N TYR A 216 5.14 5.60 6.63
CA TYR A 216 6.05 5.50 5.49
C TYR A 216 5.90 6.69 4.54
N THR A 217 7.01 7.13 3.97
CA THR A 217 7.04 7.84 2.67
C THR A 217 6.73 6.85 1.56
N TYR A 218 5.70 7.08 0.75
CA TYR A 218 5.33 6.19 -0.36
C TYR A 218 6.20 6.46 -1.59
N LEU A 219 6.65 5.42 -2.29
CA LEU A 219 7.40 5.57 -3.53
C LEU A 219 6.41 5.73 -4.69
N LEU A 220 6.56 6.82 -5.44
CA LEU A 220 5.87 7.04 -6.70
C LEU A 220 6.93 7.07 -7.81
N GLU A 221 6.96 6.05 -8.66
CA GLU A 221 7.91 6.00 -9.76
C GLU A 221 7.40 6.86 -10.92
N ARG A 222 8.33 7.45 -11.67
CA ARG A 222 8.00 8.26 -12.84
C ARG A 222 7.16 7.44 -13.82
N GLY A 223 5.95 7.94 -14.10
CA GLY A 223 4.99 7.31 -15.00
C GLY A 223 3.85 6.59 -14.28
N GLU A 224 3.92 6.46 -12.95
CA GLU A 224 2.82 5.97 -12.12
C GLU A 224 1.87 7.11 -11.72
N ASP A 225 0.61 6.75 -11.50
CA ASP A 225 -0.42 7.63 -10.96
C ASP A 225 -0.50 7.46 -9.43
N ILE A 226 -0.99 8.48 -8.71
CA ILE A 226 -1.25 8.36 -7.27
C ILE A 226 -2.26 7.25 -6.97
N ASP A 227 -3.19 7.00 -7.91
CA ASP A 227 -4.15 5.91 -7.81
C ASP A 227 -3.46 4.57 -7.54
N ASP A 228 -2.25 4.37 -8.08
CA ASP A 228 -1.45 3.15 -7.99
C ASP A 228 -0.95 2.86 -6.57
N LEU A 229 -0.99 3.86 -5.70
CA LEU A 229 -0.72 3.68 -4.29
C LEU A 229 -1.88 2.98 -3.57
N GLY A 230 -3.06 2.83 -4.17
CA GLY A 230 -4.19 2.10 -3.59
C GLY A 230 -4.56 2.55 -2.16
N LEU A 231 -4.35 3.84 -1.85
CA LEU A 231 -4.51 4.35 -0.49
C LEU A 231 -5.98 4.40 -0.10
N VAL A 232 -6.28 4.11 1.17
CA VAL A 232 -7.63 4.19 1.72
C VAL A 232 -7.78 5.46 2.53
N LEU A 233 -8.77 6.28 2.18
CA LEU A 233 -9.20 7.44 2.94
C LEU A 233 -10.25 7.01 3.95
N LYS A 234 -9.93 7.21 5.23
CA LYS A 234 -10.88 7.11 6.33
C LYS A 234 -11.62 8.43 6.49
N VAL A 235 -12.94 8.37 6.61
CA VAL A 235 -13.82 9.52 6.76
C VAL A 235 -14.64 9.33 8.04
N GLU A 236 -14.60 10.31 8.93
CA GLU A 236 -15.48 10.33 10.09
C GLU A 236 -16.67 11.24 9.80
N CYS A 237 -17.89 10.76 10.07
CA CYS A 237 -19.10 11.55 9.91
C CYS A 237 -20.14 11.16 10.97
N LYS A 238 -21.29 11.86 11.01
CA LYS A 238 -22.32 11.63 12.06
C LYS A 238 -22.88 10.19 12.07
N HIS A 239 -22.77 9.47 10.95
CA HIS A 239 -23.23 8.09 10.79
C HIS A 239 -22.20 7.03 11.22
N GLY A 240 -21.01 7.46 11.61
CA GLY A 240 -19.87 6.60 11.96
C GLY A 240 -18.70 6.83 11.01
N THR A 241 -17.80 5.85 10.99
CA THR A 241 -16.66 5.83 10.08
C THR A 241 -17.08 5.25 8.73
N SER A 242 -16.66 5.91 7.66
CA SER A 242 -16.73 5.40 6.29
C SER A 242 -15.35 5.43 5.64
N TYR A 243 -15.22 4.73 4.51
CA TYR A 243 -13.96 4.53 3.80
C TYR A 243 -14.17 4.77 2.31
N MET A 244 -13.12 5.22 1.62
CA MET A 244 -13.11 5.31 0.16
C MET A 244 -11.69 5.19 -0.39
N PRO A 245 -11.51 4.82 -1.67
CA PRO A 245 -10.23 4.95 -2.35
C PRO A 245 -9.80 6.43 -2.39
N VAL A 246 -8.53 6.69 -2.12
CA VAL A 246 -7.90 7.96 -2.52
C VAL A 246 -7.69 7.89 -4.03
N ILE A 247 -8.18 8.90 -4.74
CA ILE A 247 -7.97 9.04 -6.18
C ILE A 247 -7.21 10.33 -6.49
N SER A 248 -6.48 10.37 -7.60
CA SER A 248 -5.57 11.46 -7.98
C SER A 248 -6.27 12.79 -8.13
N GLU A 249 -7.55 12.79 -8.56
CA GLU A 249 -8.36 14.00 -8.61
C GLU A 249 -8.66 14.62 -7.23
N MET A 250 -8.51 13.85 -6.15
CA MET A 250 -8.60 14.37 -4.77
C MET A 250 -7.28 14.95 -4.28
N CYS A 251 -6.19 14.72 -5.01
CA CYS A 251 -4.82 14.98 -4.59
C CYS A 251 -4.27 16.27 -5.20
N SER A 252 -3.43 16.96 -4.42
CA SER A 252 -2.80 18.22 -4.82
C SER A 252 -1.50 18.45 -4.06
N ALA A 253 -0.83 19.57 -4.32
CA ALA A 253 0.41 19.99 -3.65
C ALA A 253 1.64 19.08 -3.87
N TYR A 254 1.68 18.35 -5.00
CA TYR A 254 2.84 17.60 -5.46
C TYR A 254 3.16 17.88 -6.93
N ASP A 255 4.39 17.57 -7.35
CA ASP A 255 4.92 17.78 -8.70
C ASP A 255 5.74 16.55 -9.14
N GLU A 256 5.18 15.75 -10.05
CA GLU A 256 5.79 14.53 -10.59
C GLU A 256 7.11 14.79 -11.34
N SER A 257 7.37 16.03 -11.76
CA SER A 257 8.63 16.39 -12.42
C SER A 257 9.79 16.54 -11.43
N LYS A 258 9.51 16.76 -10.14
CA LYS A 258 10.51 16.91 -9.08
C LYS A 258 10.92 15.55 -8.52
N LEU A 259 11.92 14.98 -9.17
CA LEU A 259 12.49 13.69 -8.78
C LEU A 259 13.43 13.77 -7.58
N ASN A 260 13.53 12.63 -6.89
CA ASN A 260 14.45 12.35 -5.79
C ASN A 260 14.27 13.31 -4.61
N GLU A 261 13.02 13.70 -4.37
CA GLU A 261 12.62 14.57 -3.28
C GLU A 261 11.35 14.02 -2.62
N GLU A 262 11.32 14.09 -1.29
CA GLU A 262 10.09 13.84 -0.54
C GLU A 262 9.13 15.02 -0.70
N GLN A 263 7.89 14.74 -1.05
CA GLN A 263 6.83 15.72 -1.23
C GLN A 263 5.63 15.35 -0.36
N THR A 264 4.86 16.35 0.06
CA THR A 264 3.65 16.14 0.86
C THR A 264 2.41 16.34 0.00
N VAL A 265 1.71 15.25 -0.31
CA VAL A 265 0.44 15.29 -1.04
C VAL A 265 -0.67 15.74 -0.10
N THR A 266 -1.54 16.62 -0.56
CA THR A 266 -2.77 17.02 0.13
C THR A 266 -3.98 16.36 -0.52
N VAL A 267 -4.71 15.56 0.25
CA VAL A 267 -6.00 14.99 -0.13
C VAL A 267 -7.13 15.89 0.36
N THR A 268 -8.09 16.22 -0.50
CA THR A 268 -9.26 17.04 -0.15
C THR A 268 -10.56 16.28 -0.38
N TYR A 269 -11.44 16.27 0.63
CA TYR A 269 -12.79 15.71 0.52
C TYR A 269 -13.78 16.44 1.44
N GLY A 270 -14.94 16.85 0.90
CA GLY A 270 -16.00 17.47 1.72
C GLY A 270 -15.55 18.72 2.51
N GLY A 271 -14.61 19.50 1.96
CA GLY A 271 -14.02 20.66 2.63
C GLY A 271 -13.05 20.32 3.78
N LYS A 272 -12.68 19.04 3.94
CA LYS A 272 -11.64 18.56 4.85
C LYS A 272 -10.39 18.21 4.07
N THR A 273 -9.25 18.25 4.75
CA THR A 273 -7.96 17.88 4.18
C THR A 273 -7.21 16.92 5.11
N THR A 274 -6.40 16.05 4.50
CA THR A 274 -5.35 15.27 5.14
C THR A 274 -4.14 15.23 4.23
N THR A 275 -3.00 14.77 4.72
CA THR A 275 -1.77 14.69 3.93
C THR A 275 -1.07 13.35 4.09
N PHE A 276 -0.31 12.96 3.07
CA PHE A 276 0.63 11.85 3.14
C PHE A 276 1.93 12.17 2.38
N PRO A 277 3.08 11.62 2.81
CA PRO A 277 4.35 11.85 2.14
C PRO A 277 4.56 10.88 0.98
N ILE A 278 5.00 11.39 -0.17
CA ILE A 278 5.50 10.61 -1.31
C ILE A 278 6.96 10.93 -1.57
N TYR A 279 7.66 10.03 -2.26
CA TYR A 279 8.98 10.26 -2.81
C TYR A 279 8.94 9.92 -4.29
N VAL A 280 8.96 10.95 -5.13
CA VAL A 280 8.90 10.77 -6.59
C VAL A 280 10.28 10.39 -7.09
N CYS A 281 10.41 9.28 -7.81
CA CYS A 281 11.71 8.73 -8.18
C CYS A 281 11.73 8.12 -9.58
N GLU A 282 12.93 7.92 -10.11
CA GLU A 282 13.10 7.03 -11.26
C GLU A 282 13.03 5.57 -10.79
N PRO A 283 12.47 4.65 -11.59
CA PRO A 283 12.55 3.22 -11.31
C PRO A 283 13.98 2.79 -11.00
N MET A 284 14.14 1.88 -10.04
CA MET A 284 15.46 1.34 -9.73
C MET A 284 16.05 0.63 -10.96
N PRO A 285 17.36 0.80 -11.25
CA PRO A 285 17.96 0.22 -12.45
C PRO A 285 18.27 -1.29 -12.33
N PHE A 286 17.91 -1.92 -11.21
CA PHE A 286 18.37 -3.25 -10.84
C PHE A 286 17.46 -4.32 -11.43
N THR A 287 18.00 -5.14 -12.34
CA THR A 287 17.23 -6.23 -12.99
C THR A 287 17.03 -7.45 -12.08
N ASP A 288 17.69 -7.47 -10.92
CA ASP A 288 17.67 -8.54 -9.92
C ASP A 288 16.91 -8.14 -8.64
N VAL A 289 16.05 -7.14 -8.73
CA VAL A 289 15.18 -6.64 -7.65
C VAL A 289 13.80 -6.37 -8.23
N ASN A 290 12.81 -7.22 -7.91
CA ASN A 290 11.42 -7.05 -8.33
C ASN A 290 10.62 -6.37 -7.21
N ASP A 291 9.60 -5.59 -7.55
CA ASP A 291 8.67 -4.92 -6.62
C ASP A 291 7.89 -5.87 -5.69
N THR A 292 7.76 -7.13 -6.06
CA THR A 292 7.17 -8.20 -5.25
C THR A 292 8.19 -8.92 -4.34
N ASP A 293 9.48 -8.62 -4.45
CA ASP A 293 10.49 -9.22 -3.58
C ASP A 293 10.33 -8.69 -2.15
N TRP A 294 10.42 -9.58 -1.15
CA TRP A 294 10.30 -9.21 0.28
C TRP A 294 11.28 -8.11 0.74
N TYR A 295 12.38 -7.92 0.01
CA TYR A 295 13.40 -6.93 0.30
C TYR A 295 13.28 -5.63 -0.51
N PHE A 296 12.33 -5.51 -1.44
CA PHE A 296 12.24 -4.38 -2.37
C PHE A 296 12.28 -3.05 -1.63
N ASP A 297 11.37 -2.84 -0.67
CA ASP A 297 11.28 -1.61 0.11
C ASP A 297 12.58 -1.27 0.85
N TYR A 298 13.27 -2.29 1.37
CA TYR A 298 14.53 -2.08 2.08
C TYR A 298 15.63 -1.70 1.11
N VAL A 299 15.70 -2.32 -0.06
CA VAL A 299 16.67 -2.00 -1.11
C VAL A 299 16.42 -0.59 -1.65
N ALA A 300 15.16 -0.26 -1.95
CA ALA A 300 14.76 1.07 -2.38
C ALA A 300 15.13 2.13 -1.34
N ASN A 301 14.88 1.88 -0.05
CA ASN A 301 15.22 2.81 1.01
C ASN A 301 16.72 3.12 1.06
N VAL A 302 17.58 2.10 1.07
CA VAL A 302 19.03 2.34 1.11
C VAL A 302 19.60 2.87 -0.20
N TYR A 303 18.96 2.60 -1.34
CA TYR A 303 19.38 3.09 -2.64
C TYR A 303 19.06 4.58 -2.81
N TYR A 304 17.80 4.98 -2.66
CA TYR A 304 17.39 6.38 -2.85
C TYR A 304 17.96 7.32 -1.78
N ASN A 305 18.32 6.82 -0.60
CA ASN A 305 19.08 7.58 0.41
C ASN A 305 20.60 7.61 0.16
N ASN A 306 21.09 7.07 -0.97
CA ASN A 306 22.52 6.98 -1.31
C ASN A 306 23.39 6.23 -0.29
N ILE A 307 22.79 5.30 0.47
CA ILE A 307 23.49 4.52 1.51
C ILE A 307 24.14 3.28 0.89
N MET A 308 23.39 2.55 0.06
CA MET A 308 23.89 1.41 -0.69
C MET A 308 23.76 1.65 -2.20
N THR A 309 24.72 1.10 -2.95
CA THR A 309 24.75 1.11 -4.41
C THR A 309 24.78 -0.31 -4.93
N GLY A 310 24.45 -0.53 -6.21
CA GLY A 310 24.60 -1.84 -6.85
C GLY A 310 26.04 -2.31 -6.94
N LEU A 311 26.23 -3.61 -7.15
CA LEU A 311 27.53 -4.20 -7.49
C LEU A 311 27.94 -3.88 -8.94
N LYS A 312 26.95 -3.66 -9.81
CA LYS A 312 27.08 -3.18 -11.19
C LYS A 312 25.99 -2.14 -11.46
N PRO A 313 26.03 -1.40 -12.58
CA PRO A 313 25.02 -0.39 -12.90
C PRO A 313 23.58 -0.90 -12.84
N THR A 314 23.34 -2.17 -13.20
CA THR A 314 22.00 -2.78 -13.26
C THR A 314 21.84 -4.00 -12.35
N VAL A 315 22.76 -4.22 -11.40
CA VAL A 315 22.73 -5.41 -10.52
C VAL A 315 22.96 -4.98 -9.08
N PHE A 316 21.97 -5.18 -8.22
CA PHE A 316 22.09 -4.92 -6.79
C PHE A 316 22.86 -6.02 -6.06
N GLY A 317 22.63 -7.28 -6.43
CA GLY A 317 23.17 -8.47 -5.79
C GLY A 317 22.53 -8.78 -4.43
N PRO A 318 21.19 -8.90 -4.30
CA PRO A 318 20.54 -9.03 -2.99
C PRO A 318 20.99 -10.26 -2.20
N ALA A 319 21.22 -11.38 -2.90
CA ALA A 319 21.69 -12.63 -2.30
C ALA A 319 23.21 -12.72 -2.14
N ASP A 320 23.99 -11.79 -2.71
CA ASP A 320 25.44 -11.81 -2.60
C ASP A 320 25.88 -11.51 -1.15
N PRO A 321 26.94 -12.18 -0.65
CA PRO A 321 27.51 -11.87 0.65
C PRO A 321 27.96 -10.41 0.74
N LEU A 322 27.69 -9.77 1.89
CA LEU A 322 28.22 -8.45 2.19
C LEU A 322 29.59 -8.58 2.86
N VAL A 323 30.58 -7.82 2.37
CA VAL A 323 31.91 -7.78 2.99
C VAL A 323 32.03 -6.65 4.01
N ARG A 324 32.95 -6.79 4.98
CA ARG A 324 33.17 -5.82 6.06
C ARG A 324 33.46 -4.40 5.57
N ALA A 325 34.21 -4.26 4.48
CA ALA A 325 34.49 -2.95 3.88
C ALA A 325 33.21 -2.26 3.37
N GLN A 326 32.27 -3.01 2.77
CA GLN A 326 30.99 -2.45 2.33
C GLN A 326 30.18 -1.95 3.52
N PHE A 327 30.17 -2.68 4.63
CA PHE A 327 29.45 -2.26 5.82
C PHE A 327 30.04 -0.99 6.46
N ALA A 328 31.37 -0.83 6.46
CA ALA A 328 31.99 0.43 6.87
C ALA A 328 31.61 1.60 5.96
N VAL A 329 31.57 1.38 4.63
CA VAL A 329 31.12 2.40 3.65
C VAL A 329 29.67 2.81 3.86
N ILE A 330 28.79 1.86 4.20
CA ILE A 330 27.38 2.14 4.51
C ILE A 330 27.26 3.12 5.68
N LEU A 331 27.93 2.85 6.80
CA LEU A 331 27.90 3.73 7.99
C LEU A 331 28.56 5.10 7.73
N TYR A 332 29.60 5.12 6.88
CA TYR A 332 30.27 6.34 6.45
C TYR A 332 29.36 7.24 5.60
N ARG A 333 28.60 6.65 4.65
CA ARG A 333 27.60 7.36 3.84
C ARG A 333 26.44 7.88 4.69
N MET A 334 25.94 7.08 5.63
CA MET A 334 24.94 7.53 6.60
C MET A 334 25.42 8.74 7.44
N SER A 335 26.74 8.93 7.55
CA SER A 335 27.35 10.04 8.27
C SER A 335 27.72 11.23 7.39
N GLY A 336 27.29 11.24 6.12
CA GLY A 336 27.56 12.32 5.16
C GLY A 336 28.97 12.33 4.61
N GLU A 337 29.66 11.18 4.62
CA GLU A 337 31.00 10.98 4.05
C GLU A 337 32.04 12.04 4.50
N PRO A 338 32.24 12.22 5.83
CA PRO A 338 33.12 13.26 6.37
C PRO A 338 34.56 13.12 5.87
N ALA A 339 35.24 14.25 5.66
CA ALA A 339 36.60 14.25 5.13
C ALA A 339 37.57 13.47 6.03
N VAL A 340 38.39 12.62 5.41
CA VAL A 340 39.38 11.76 6.08
C VAL A 340 40.78 12.05 5.54
N THR A 341 41.77 12.09 6.44
CA THR A 341 43.19 12.07 6.05
C THR A 341 43.71 10.65 6.15
N TYR A 342 44.38 10.17 5.09
CA TYR A 342 44.94 8.83 5.09
C TYR A 342 45.98 8.66 6.20
N THR A 343 45.81 7.59 6.98
CA THR A 343 46.82 7.08 7.90
C THR A 343 46.93 5.56 7.72
N PRO A 344 48.14 4.97 7.72
CA PRO A 344 48.33 3.52 7.55
C PRO A 344 47.98 2.76 8.85
N LYS A 345 46.72 2.84 9.28
CA LYS A 345 46.23 2.31 10.56
C LYS A 345 46.09 0.79 10.55
N PHE A 346 45.67 0.22 9.42
CA PHE A 346 45.53 -1.22 9.22
C PHE A 346 46.47 -1.67 8.08
N PRO A 347 47.31 -2.71 8.28
CA PRO A 347 48.26 -3.17 7.25
C PRO A 347 47.63 -3.62 5.92
N ASP A 348 46.38 -4.07 5.95
CA ASP A 348 45.61 -4.56 4.80
C ASP A 348 44.68 -3.51 4.18
N VAL A 349 44.80 -2.24 4.60
CA VAL A 349 44.02 -1.12 4.04
C VAL A 349 45.00 -0.15 3.38
N ALA A 350 45.22 -0.34 2.09
CA ALA A 350 46.05 0.55 1.29
C ALA A 350 45.37 1.92 1.07
N ASN A 351 46.15 2.95 0.74
CA ASN A 351 45.60 4.24 0.36
C ASN A 351 44.78 4.14 -0.94
N GLU A 352 43.88 5.10 -1.15
CA GLU A 352 43.11 5.30 -2.39
C GLU A 352 42.22 4.11 -2.81
N GLN A 353 41.94 3.16 -1.92
CA GLN A 353 40.90 2.15 -2.14
C GLN A 353 39.53 2.76 -1.85
N TRP A 354 38.50 2.28 -2.56
CA TRP A 354 37.11 2.75 -2.43
C TRP A 354 36.54 2.69 -1.00
N TYR A 355 37.10 1.84 -0.13
CA TYR A 355 36.72 1.70 1.27
C TYR A 355 37.63 2.44 2.26
N THR A 356 38.76 3.00 1.81
CA THR A 356 39.84 3.49 2.70
C THR A 356 39.31 4.53 3.68
N ASN A 357 38.66 5.57 3.16
CA ASN A 357 38.16 6.67 3.98
C ASN A 357 37.11 6.17 4.97
N ALA A 358 36.19 5.33 4.52
CA ALA A 358 35.15 4.78 5.39
C ALA A 358 35.73 3.94 6.54
N ILE A 359 36.73 3.09 6.27
CA ILE A 359 37.36 2.27 7.31
C ILE A 359 38.14 3.13 8.30
N LEU A 360 38.89 4.13 7.81
CA LEU A 360 39.66 5.03 8.66
C LEU A 360 38.72 5.90 9.53
N TRP A 361 37.70 6.50 8.93
CA TRP A 361 36.67 7.24 9.67
C TRP A 361 36.01 6.36 10.73
N ALA A 362 35.52 5.18 10.34
CA ALA A 362 34.85 4.26 11.27
C ALA A 362 35.79 3.85 12.41
N SER A 363 37.09 3.78 12.16
CA SER A 363 38.09 3.47 13.18
C SER A 363 38.36 4.65 14.10
N ASP A 364 38.32 5.87 13.59
CA ASP A 364 38.56 7.10 14.35
C ASP A 364 37.38 7.46 15.25
N VAL A 365 36.14 7.19 14.81
CA VAL A 365 34.93 7.35 15.64
C VAL A 365 34.61 6.12 16.49
N GLY A 366 35.47 5.10 16.48
CA GLY A 366 35.35 3.92 17.35
C GLY A 366 34.30 2.88 16.93
N VAL A 367 33.72 3.00 15.73
CA VAL A 367 32.79 2.03 15.14
C VAL A 367 33.49 0.70 14.84
N VAL A 368 34.71 0.75 14.30
CA VAL A 368 35.54 -0.44 14.01
C VAL A 368 36.86 -0.42 14.77
N THR A 369 37.34 -1.61 15.14
CA THR A 369 38.62 -1.78 15.87
C THR A 369 39.62 -2.66 15.13
N GLY A 370 39.22 -3.26 14.00
CA GLY A 370 39.96 -4.35 13.37
C GLY A 370 39.96 -5.64 14.21
N TYR A 371 40.69 -6.64 13.74
CA TYR A 371 40.92 -7.89 14.45
C TYR A 371 42.10 -7.74 15.42
N SER A 372 41.82 -7.88 16.71
CA SER A 372 42.81 -7.63 17.77
C SER A 372 44.03 -8.58 17.71
N ASN A 373 43.87 -9.78 17.15
CA ASN A 373 44.93 -10.78 17.06
C ASN A 373 45.90 -10.55 15.88
N THR A 374 45.48 -9.84 14.83
CA THR A 374 46.30 -9.62 13.62
C THR A 374 46.63 -8.16 13.37
N GLY A 375 45.86 -7.23 13.95
CA GLY A 375 45.92 -5.81 13.63
C GLY A 375 45.35 -5.47 12.25
N LEU A 376 44.75 -6.43 11.54
CA LEU A 376 44.13 -6.27 10.23
C LEU A 376 42.69 -5.81 10.35
N PHE A 377 42.14 -5.20 9.30
CA PHE A 377 40.71 -4.90 9.22
C PHE A 377 39.88 -6.04 8.63
N GLY A 378 40.42 -6.74 7.62
CA GLY A 378 39.74 -7.76 6.83
C GLY A 378 38.72 -7.18 5.84
N PRO A 379 39.10 -6.30 4.89
CA PRO A 379 38.14 -5.59 4.05
C PRO A 379 37.31 -6.51 3.14
N ALA A 380 37.88 -7.63 2.70
CA ALA A 380 37.24 -8.59 1.81
C ALA A 380 36.54 -9.75 2.56
N ASP A 381 36.64 -9.81 3.88
CA ASP A 381 35.96 -10.88 4.62
C ASP A 381 34.46 -10.60 4.65
N ASN A 382 33.66 -11.65 4.54
CA ASN A 382 32.22 -11.55 4.76
C ASN A 382 31.94 -11.11 6.19
N ILE A 383 31.00 -10.18 6.35
CA ILE A 383 30.61 -9.72 7.68
C ILE A 383 29.59 -10.66 8.28
N THR A 384 29.81 -11.01 9.54
CA THR A 384 28.83 -11.78 10.32
C THR A 384 27.76 -10.86 10.90
N ARG A 385 26.57 -11.40 11.17
CA ARG A 385 25.45 -10.65 11.74
C ARG A 385 25.77 -10.05 13.11
N GLU A 386 26.54 -10.75 13.94
CA GLU A 386 26.98 -10.23 15.24
C GLU A 386 28.01 -9.10 15.10
N GLN A 387 28.85 -9.13 14.07
CA GLN A 387 29.77 -8.02 13.76
C GLN A 387 29.01 -6.78 13.27
N MET A 388 27.97 -6.95 12.45
CA MET A 388 27.09 -5.85 12.06
C MET A 388 26.45 -5.19 13.28
N ALA A 389 25.87 -6.00 14.18
CA ALA A 389 25.25 -5.50 15.41
C ALA A 389 26.25 -4.71 16.26
N VAL A 390 27.48 -5.22 16.44
CA VAL A 390 28.53 -4.52 17.21
C VAL A 390 28.91 -3.17 16.58
N MET A 391 29.09 -3.14 15.26
CA MET A 391 29.43 -1.91 14.55
C MET A 391 28.29 -0.89 14.65
N MET A 392 27.04 -1.31 14.47
CA MET A 392 25.87 -0.43 14.59
C MET A 392 25.62 0.05 16.02
N TYR A 393 25.85 -0.81 17.02
CA TYR A 393 25.72 -0.44 18.43
C TYR A 393 26.69 0.68 18.80
N ARG A 394 27.97 0.52 18.39
CA ARG A 394 29.01 1.56 18.58
C ARG A 394 28.69 2.82 17.81
N TYR A 395 28.17 2.69 16.59
CA TYR A 395 27.74 3.82 15.78
C TYR A 395 26.62 4.61 16.45
N ALA A 396 25.57 3.94 16.94
CA ALA A 396 24.49 4.57 17.70
C ALA A 396 24.99 5.28 18.96
N GLN A 397 25.90 4.64 19.71
CA GLN A 397 26.54 5.26 20.87
C GLN A 397 27.33 6.52 20.50
N GLY A 398 28.08 6.47 19.39
CA GLY A 398 28.84 7.62 18.89
C GLY A 398 27.97 8.79 18.46
N LEU A 399 26.75 8.53 17.99
CA LEU A 399 25.74 9.54 17.67
C LEU A 399 24.96 10.05 18.90
N GLY A 400 25.14 9.44 20.07
CA GLY A 400 24.41 9.78 21.29
C GLY A 400 22.98 9.26 21.33
N TYR A 401 22.65 8.27 20.50
CA TYR A 401 21.34 7.62 20.54
C TYR A 401 21.13 6.79 21.80
N ASP A 402 19.88 6.64 22.23
CA ASP A 402 19.54 5.75 23.33
C ASP A 402 19.73 4.29 22.93
N VAL A 403 20.68 3.63 23.57
CA VAL A 403 21.01 2.21 23.38
C VAL A 403 20.74 1.37 24.64
N SER A 404 19.90 1.87 25.55
CA SER A 404 19.55 1.21 26.81
C SER A 404 18.56 0.06 26.62
N GLU A 405 17.71 0.13 25.59
CA GLU A 405 16.75 -0.91 25.23
C GLU A 405 17.47 -2.19 24.84
N LYS A 406 17.15 -3.27 25.56
CA LYS A 406 17.76 -4.60 25.43
C LYS A 406 16.70 -5.66 25.62
N ALA A 407 16.76 -6.74 24.86
CA ALA A 407 15.91 -7.92 25.05
C ALA A 407 16.72 -9.15 25.47
N ASP A 408 16.04 -10.04 26.18
CA ASP A 408 16.52 -11.41 26.32
C ASP A 408 16.27 -12.17 25.01
N PHE A 409 17.37 -12.62 24.39
CA PHE A 409 17.33 -13.40 23.16
C PHE A 409 17.48 -14.90 23.42
N SER A 410 17.40 -15.38 24.67
CA SER A 410 17.52 -16.81 24.98
C SER A 410 16.44 -17.69 24.31
N LYS A 411 15.35 -17.08 23.82
CA LYS A 411 14.31 -17.76 23.05
C LYS A 411 14.81 -18.33 21.71
N PHE A 412 15.88 -17.75 21.15
CA PHE A 412 16.45 -18.19 19.88
C PHE A 412 17.32 -19.43 20.09
N ALA A 413 17.15 -20.44 19.24
CA ALA A 413 17.81 -21.74 19.40
C ALA A 413 19.35 -21.65 19.37
N ASP A 414 19.90 -20.67 18.66
CA ASP A 414 21.33 -20.42 18.48
C ASP A 414 21.88 -19.26 19.33
N ALA A 415 21.14 -18.82 20.36
CA ALA A 415 21.57 -17.77 21.29
C ALA A 415 22.94 -18.05 21.95
N SER A 416 23.29 -19.32 22.14
CA SER A 416 24.58 -19.74 22.71
C SER A 416 25.77 -19.52 21.77
N SER A 417 25.52 -19.36 20.46
CA SER A 417 26.54 -19.11 19.44
C SER A 417 26.97 -17.64 19.37
N VAL A 418 26.31 -16.74 20.10
CA VAL A 418 26.70 -15.32 20.18
C VAL A 418 28.02 -15.19 20.92
N SER A 419 29.01 -14.61 20.25
CA SER A 419 30.32 -14.35 20.84
C SER A 419 30.22 -13.37 22.01
N SER A 420 31.10 -13.54 23.00
CA SER A 420 31.09 -12.71 24.22
C SER A 420 31.22 -11.21 23.92
N PHE A 421 32.03 -10.84 22.93
CA PHE A 421 32.21 -9.44 22.51
C PHE A 421 30.97 -8.82 21.87
N ALA A 422 30.05 -9.63 21.34
CA ALA A 422 28.86 -9.18 20.63
C ALA A 422 27.58 -9.24 21.46
N ARG A 423 27.62 -9.89 22.64
CA ARG A 423 26.44 -10.16 23.46
C ARG A 423 25.60 -8.91 23.75
N GLU A 424 26.23 -7.83 24.21
CA GLU A 424 25.52 -6.59 24.54
C GLU A 424 24.89 -5.94 23.30
N ALA A 425 25.65 -5.86 22.20
CA ALA A 425 25.16 -5.32 20.94
C ALA A 425 24.01 -6.15 20.36
N MET A 426 24.05 -7.48 20.49
CA MET A 426 22.96 -8.36 20.07
C MET A 426 21.72 -8.20 20.96
N GLN A 427 21.86 -8.02 22.27
CA GLN A 427 20.73 -7.72 23.16
C GLN A 427 20.03 -6.42 22.76
N TRP A 428 20.81 -5.39 22.44
CA TRP A 428 20.29 -4.11 21.96
C TRP A 428 19.64 -4.25 20.58
N ALA A 429 20.30 -4.88 19.61
CA ALA A 429 19.79 -5.02 18.25
C ALA A 429 18.49 -5.83 18.20
N VAL A 430 18.37 -6.87 19.05
CA VAL A 430 17.12 -7.62 19.21
C VAL A 430 16.07 -6.82 19.97
N GLY A 431 16.45 -6.15 21.06
CA GLY A 431 15.54 -5.35 21.87
C GLY A 431 14.83 -4.27 21.07
N THR A 432 15.60 -3.54 20.28
CA THR A 432 15.13 -2.45 19.41
C THR A 432 14.46 -2.91 18.12
N GLY A 433 14.41 -4.22 17.83
CA GLY A 433 13.84 -4.76 16.59
C GLY A 433 14.68 -4.55 15.34
N ILE A 434 15.90 -3.99 15.45
CA ILE A 434 16.86 -3.87 14.33
C ILE A 434 17.20 -5.26 13.76
N ILE A 435 17.35 -6.26 14.63
CA ILE A 435 17.47 -7.68 14.28
C ILE A 435 16.28 -8.44 14.89
N THR A 436 15.39 -8.98 14.06
CA THR A 436 14.21 -9.74 14.53
C THR A 436 14.43 -11.26 14.55
N GLY A 437 15.49 -11.75 13.90
CA GLY A 437 15.76 -13.18 13.71
C GLY A 437 15.56 -13.65 12.27
N LYS A 438 15.85 -14.94 12.03
CA LYS A 438 15.67 -15.69 10.78
C LYS A 438 14.83 -16.94 11.02
N ASP A 439 14.41 -17.58 9.94
CA ASP A 439 13.67 -18.85 9.96
C ASP A 439 12.43 -18.76 10.88
N ASN A 440 11.53 -17.82 10.59
CA ASN A 440 10.35 -17.50 11.41
C ASN A 440 10.71 -17.14 12.87
N GLU A 441 11.76 -16.34 13.03
CA GLU A 441 12.27 -15.87 14.33
C GLU A 441 12.72 -16.99 15.29
N THR A 442 13.07 -18.17 14.75
CA THR A 442 13.56 -19.29 15.57
C THR A 442 15.06 -19.19 15.87
N ARG A 443 15.81 -18.41 15.08
CA ARG A 443 17.26 -18.21 15.25
C ARG A 443 17.68 -16.76 15.00
N ILE A 444 18.81 -16.31 15.56
CA ILE A 444 19.41 -14.99 15.30
C ILE A 444 20.57 -15.05 14.30
N ASP A 445 21.18 -16.22 14.13
CA ASP A 445 22.27 -16.52 13.21
C ASP A 445 23.52 -15.64 13.41
N PRO A 446 24.10 -15.57 14.62
CA PRO A 446 25.06 -14.52 14.96
C PRO A 446 26.38 -14.65 14.18
N GLN A 447 26.83 -15.88 13.92
CA GLN A 447 28.04 -16.18 13.16
C GLN A 447 27.78 -16.35 11.66
N GLY A 448 26.51 -16.32 11.22
CA GLY A 448 26.15 -16.37 9.82
C GLY A 448 26.54 -15.09 9.09
N ASN A 449 26.96 -15.23 7.83
CA ASN A 449 27.25 -14.10 6.97
C ASN A 449 25.94 -13.43 6.54
N ALA A 450 25.90 -12.10 6.60
CA ALA A 450 24.78 -11.36 6.03
C ALA A 450 24.95 -11.21 4.51
N ASN A 451 23.85 -11.37 3.78
CA ASN A 451 23.79 -10.93 2.39
C ASN A 451 23.38 -9.44 2.31
N ARG A 452 23.38 -8.89 1.10
CA ARG A 452 23.11 -7.46 0.87
C ARG A 452 21.66 -7.07 1.13
N ALA A 453 20.68 -7.94 0.85
CA ALA A 453 19.27 -7.70 1.18
C ALA A 453 19.02 -7.66 2.70
N GLU A 454 19.63 -8.59 3.45
CA GLU A 454 19.59 -8.59 4.91
C GLU A 454 20.25 -7.34 5.48
N CYS A 455 21.34 -6.87 4.88
CA CYS A 455 21.96 -5.61 5.26
C CYS A 455 21.04 -4.41 5.02
N ALA A 456 20.43 -4.31 3.83
CA ALA A 456 19.48 -3.25 3.53
C ALA A 456 18.32 -3.23 4.53
N THR A 457 17.83 -4.40 4.91
CA THR A 457 16.77 -4.58 5.92
C THR A 457 17.20 -4.06 7.29
N ILE A 458 18.37 -4.49 7.77
CA ILE A 458 18.90 -4.11 9.09
C ILE A 458 19.16 -2.60 9.16
N ILE A 459 19.73 -2.01 8.09
CA ILE A 459 19.98 -0.57 8.01
C ILE A 459 18.67 0.23 7.97
N THR A 460 17.69 -0.20 7.17
CA THR A 460 16.39 0.49 7.12
C THR A 460 15.70 0.46 8.48
N ARG A 461 15.76 -0.66 9.21
CA ARG A 461 15.20 -0.75 10.57
C ARG A 461 15.92 0.17 11.56
N PHE A 462 17.24 0.31 11.42
CA PHE A 462 18.00 1.27 12.21
C PHE A 462 17.56 2.71 11.94
N LEU A 463 17.40 3.10 10.66
CA LEU A 463 16.92 4.43 10.25
C LEU A 463 15.46 4.70 10.65
N ARG A 464 14.65 3.66 10.86
CA ARG A 464 13.28 3.82 11.38
C ARG A 464 13.25 3.97 12.90
N LYS A 465 14.26 3.43 13.60
CA LYS A 465 14.36 3.48 15.07
C LYS A 465 14.82 4.85 15.57
N TYR A 466 15.69 5.52 14.83
CA TYR A 466 16.33 6.78 15.16
C TYR A 466 16.19 7.76 14.00
#